data_AF-F9YRF8-F1
#
_entry.id   AF-F9YRF8-F1
#
_cell.length_a   1.000
_cell.length_b   1.000
_cell.length_c   1.000
_cell.angle_alpha   90.00
_cell.angle_beta   90.00
_cell.angle_gamma   90.00
#
_symmetry.space_group_name_H-M   'P 1'
#
loop_
_entity.id
_entity.type
_entity.pdbx_description
1 polymer ?
#
loop_
_entity_poly.entity_id
_entity_poly.type
_entity_poly.pdbx_seq_one_letter_code
_entity_poly.pdbx_strand_id
1 'polypeptide(L)'
;MKIKSLLLLFLVTFFALAQTPQEITDLGLKTKQETLPTEKYMELPNPMTVNLQNWSSIKGIHIGWASTDIRYKKEEPILHLETTKHLKAWKGERISAQIGISNTDKDIEISVEVSDLKSGKYRIGKEHFQTAFVRYVMTDELNKDGKGGCGYRKPTDFDSTLVADVLDHHTKKIEIAKYSSRGIWLKLQIPQNTKGGNYKGFVTLKNKTKILKKLPFEVQVLQRTLPQPKDWKFHLDLWQNPYAVARYFGVTPWSEAHFEHLKREMKLYADAGGKSITASIMYEPWGGQTQDPFNSMVMWIKKLDGSWHFDFAVFDKWVEFMHEMGITKQINCYSMVPWKLSFQYFDQATNQLQVIKTQPGEPEYETMWTAMLTAFAKHLKAKGWFEKTYISMDERPKEVMQKVLKIIKNADPNFKISLAGDWHQELEPYLDDYCVPLSTKYEQKVLEKRQQQGKVTTYYTCCTEPYPNTFTFSKPAESEWLAWYAAKDNLDGYLRWALNSWTSEPLLDSRFRAWAAGDTYLVYPMGRSSLRFERMVEGIQFYEKVNILRKEFHQKQNAEALKKIENVLQLFDENTLPQNPASEVTKKAREVINSL
;
A
#
# COMPACT_ATOMS: atom_id res chain seq x y z
N MET A 1 41.52 61.53 30.39
CA MET A 1 41.55 60.28 31.19
C MET A 1 40.24 59.51 31.02
N LYS A 2 40.20 58.57 30.08
CA LYS A 2 39.17 57.52 29.97
C LYS A 2 39.85 56.28 29.40
N ILE A 3 39.95 55.26 30.23
CA ILE A 3 40.54 53.95 29.95
C ILE A 3 39.56 53.16 29.09
N LYS A 4 40.02 52.58 27.98
CA LYS A 4 39.33 51.49 27.28
C LYS A 4 40.28 50.29 27.24
N SER A 5 40.04 49.34 28.13
CA SER A 5 40.64 48.00 28.11
C SER A 5 40.17 47.24 26.87
N LEU A 6 41.13 46.73 26.10
CA LEU A 6 40.89 45.75 25.05
C LEU A 6 41.03 44.36 25.69
N LEU A 7 39.90 43.67 25.91
CA LEU A 7 39.86 42.32 26.43
C LEU A 7 39.97 41.34 25.26
N LEU A 8 41.10 40.64 25.15
CA LEU A 8 41.35 39.59 24.16
C LEU A 8 40.67 38.29 24.65
N LEU A 9 39.53 37.91 24.08
CA LEU A 9 38.88 36.63 24.38
C LEU A 9 39.45 35.55 23.44
N PHE A 10 40.22 34.62 24.00
CA PHE A 10 40.60 33.38 23.33
C PHE A 10 39.36 32.47 23.23
N LEU A 11 38.84 32.27 22.02
CA LEU A 11 37.82 31.26 21.73
C LEU A 11 38.51 29.90 21.60
N VAL A 12 38.50 29.11 22.68
CA VAL A 12 38.88 27.68 22.62
C VAL A 12 37.67 26.91 22.07
N THR A 13 37.75 26.50 20.81
CA THR A 13 36.78 25.60 20.19
C THR A 13 36.97 24.19 20.76
N PHE A 14 36.16 23.82 21.75
CA PHE A 14 35.95 22.42 22.12
C PHE A 14 35.19 21.73 20.97
N PHE A 15 35.89 20.93 20.17
CA PHE A 15 35.25 19.87 19.38
C PHE A 15 34.76 18.81 20.37
N ALA A 16 33.53 18.97 20.86
CA ALA A 16 32.80 17.85 21.42
C ALA A 16 32.52 16.88 20.26
N LEU A 17 33.25 15.76 20.23
CA LEU A 17 32.80 14.56 19.53
C LEU A 17 31.45 14.19 20.16
N ALA A 18 30.36 14.66 19.57
CA ALA A 18 29.03 14.18 19.90
C ALA A 18 29.03 12.67 19.62
N GLN A 19 29.12 11.86 20.68
CA GLN A 19 28.79 10.45 20.58
C GLN A 19 27.32 10.41 20.14
N THR A 20 27.07 10.01 18.90
CA THR A 20 25.72 9.67 18.45
C THR A 20 25.12 8.71 19.48
N PRO A 21 23.98 9.05 20.10
CA PRO A 21 23.37 8.19 21.10
C PRO A 21 23.19 6.78 20.52
N GLN A 22 23.60 5.75 21.26
CA GLN A 22 23.24 4.38 20.90
C GLN A 22 21.75 4.22 21.12
N GLU A 23 20.96 4.37 20.06
CA GLU A 23 19.51 4.32 20.21
C GLU A 23 19.00 2.87 20.26
N ILE A 24 18.07 2.68 21.19
CA ILE A 24 17.31 1.46 21.43
C ILE A 24 16.00 1.63 20.64
N THR A 25 15.69 0.70 19.74
CA THR A 25 14.36 0.61 19.09
C THR A 25 13.26 0.59 20.15
N ASP A 26 12.01 0.89 19.78
CA ASP A 26 10.87 0.74 20.70
C ASP A 26 10.72 -0.68 21.29
N LEU A 27 11.39 -1.66 20.69
CA LEU A 27 11.48 -3.06 21.13
C LEU A 27 12.69 -3.39 22.01
N GLY A 28 13.45 -2.40 22.49
CA GLY A 28 14.60 -2.66 23.37
C GLY A 28 15.90 -3.03 22.64
N LEU A 29 15.90 -3.14 21.30
CA LEU A 29 17.07 -3.54 20.51
C LEU A 29 17.98 -2.34 20.19
N LYS A 30 19.27 -2.45 20.55
CA LYS A 30 20.29 -1.47 20.16
C LYS A 30 20.63 -1.64 18.68
N THR A 31 20.27 -0.67 17.85
CA THR A 31 20.51 -0.73 16.39
C THR A 31 21.74 0.06 15.95
N LYS A 32 22.27 0.94 16.80
CA LYS A 32 23.43 1.82 16.48
C LYS A 32 23.16 2.70 15.24
N GLN A 33 21.92 3.10 15.00
CA GLN A 33 21.49 4.06 13.97
C GLN A 33 20.48 5.05 14.54
N GLU A 34 20.18 6.11 13.79
CA GLU A 34 19.10 7.07 14.11
C GLU A 34 17.73 6.36 14.17
N THR A 35 16.91 6.75 15.14
CA THR A 35 15.48 6.44 15.17
C THR A 35 14.78 7.02 13.93
N LEU A 36 13.93 6.21 13.28
CA LEU A 36 13.18 6.58 12.06
C LEU A 36 14.07 6.93 10.84
N PRO A 37 14.94 6.00 10.40
CA PRO A 37 15.97 6.30 9.42
C PRO A 37 15.40 6.51 8.01
N THR A 38 15.80 7.57 7.30
CA THR A 38 15.23 7.94 6.00
C THR A 38 15.88 7.22 4.80
N GLU A 39 16.96 7.74 4.24
CA GLU A 39 17.59 7.23 3.01
C GLU A 39 18.44 5.98 3.22
N LYS A 40 19.14 5.91 4.37
CA LYS A 40 20.02 4.81 4.73
C LYS A 40 19.58 4.26 6.08
N TYR A 41 19.57 2.93 6.20
CA TYR A 41 19.23 2.26 7.44
C TYR A 41 19.90 0.89 7.50
N MET A 42 20.05 0.34 8.70
CA MET A 42 20.48 -1.02 8.99
C MET A 42 19.26 -1.87 9.35
N GLU A 43 19.18 -3.08 8.79
CA GLU A 43 18.14 -4.05 9.16
C GLU A 43 18.38 -4.55 10.59
N LEU A 44 17.34 -5.06 11.26
CA LEU A 44 17.51 -5.72 12.56
C LEU A 44 18.44 -6.95 12.45
N PRO A 45 19.08 -7.37 13.57
CA PRO A 45 19.76 -8.65 13.62
C PRO A 45 18.83 -9.79 13.20
N ASN A 46 19.36 -10.77 12.47
CA ASN A 46 18.57 -11.94 12.10
C ASN A 46 18.36 -12.83 13.34
N PRO A 47 17.11 -13.11 13.75
CA PRO A 47 16.86 -14.03 14.87
C PRO A 47 17.21 -15.48 14.52
N MET A 48 17.30 -15.82 13.22
CA MET A 48 17.65 -17.16 12.76
C MET A 48 19.17 -17.34 12.67
N THR A 49 19.66 -18.50 13.13
CA THR A 49 21.05 -18.90 12.97
C THR A 49 21.31 -19.48 11.58
N VAL A 50 22.49 -19.19 11.02
CA VAL A 50 22.90 -19.72 9.73
C VAL A 50 23.25 -21.21 9.87
N ASN A 51 22.53 -22.09 9.17
CA ASN A 51 22.91 -23.50 9.05
C ASN A 51 23.90 -23.70 7.88
N LEU A 52 25.18 -23.88 8.18
CA LEU A 52 26.25 -24.03 7.18
C LEU A 52 26.08 -25.25 6.25
N GLN A 53 25.34 -26.28 6.67
CA GLN A 53 25.09 -27.45 5.81
C GLN A 53 24.28 -27.07 4.56
N ASN A 54 23.32 -26.14 4.69
CA ASN A 54 22.52 -25.67 3.57
C ASN A 54 23.39 -25.01 2.50
N TRP A 55 24.50 -24.38 2.89
CA TRP A 55 25.41 -23.64 2.01
C TRP A 55 26.47 -24.52 1.34
N SER A 56 26.55 -25.81 1.67
CA SER A 56 27.60 -26.73 1.20
C SER A 56 27.64 -26.91 -0.33
N SER A 57 26.50 -26.74 -1.00
CA SER A 57 26.35 -26.86 -2.45
C SER A 57 26.75 -25.58 -3.22
N ILE A 58 26.95 -24.46 -2.53
CA ILE A 58 27.23 -23.15 -3.13
C ILE A 58 28.70 -22.77 -2.96
N LYS A 59 29.40 -22.52 -4.08
CA LYS A 59 30.81 -22.07 -4.08
C LYS A 59 30.91 -20.61 -4.51
N GLY A 60 31.56 -19.78 -3.69
CA GLY A 60 31.79 -18.37 -3.97
C GLY A 60 30.51 -17.54 -3.97
N ILE A 61 30.35 -16.67 -4.97
CA ILE A 61 29.17 -15.80 -5.12
C ILE A 61 28.27 -16.38 -6.22
N HIS A 62 27.10 -16.86 -5.86
CA HIS A 62 26.10 -17.38 -6.78
C HIS A 62 25.08 -16.30 -7.15
N ILE A 63 24.93 -16.02 -8.45
CA ILE A 63 24.12 -14.90 -8.97
C ILE A 63 23.33 -15.37 -10.19
N GLY A 64 22.05 -15.05 -10.22
CA GLY A 64 21.18 -15.28 -11.37
C GLY A 64 19.77 -14.76 -11.13
N TRP A 65 18.89 -15.00 -12.11
CA TRP A 65 17.50 -14.58 -12.03
C TRP A 65 16.71 -15.50 -11.10
N ALA A 66 15.93 -14.86 -10.25
CA ALA A 66 15.09 -15.45 -9.23
C ALA A 66 13.60 -15.26 -9.60
N SER A 67 12.73 -15.88 -8.81
CA SER A 67 11.29 -15.68 -8.92
C SER A 67 10.85 -14.45 -8.16
N THR A 68 9.91 -13.70 -8.72
CA THR A 68 9.20 -12.61 -8.03
C THR A 68 8.13 -13.14 -7.06
N ASP A 69 7.84 -14.45 -7.10
CA ASP A 69 6.89 -15.15 -6.22
C ASP A 69 7.52 -15.62 -4.90
N ILE A 70 8.83 -15.43 -4.70
CA ILE A 70 9.56 -15.98 -3.56
C ILE A 70 10.21 -14.87 -2.74
N ARG A 71 9.99 -14.92 -1.43
CA ARG A 71 10.74 -14.15 -0.42
C ARG A 71 11.96 -14.98 -0.02
N TYR A 72 13.11 -14.66 -0.58
CA TYR A 72 14.35 -15.37 -0.25
C TYR A 72 14.79 -15.00 1.17
N LYS A 73 15.02 -16.00 2.01
CA LYS A 73 15.51 -15.82 3.38
C LYS A 73 16.96 -15.33 3.37
N LYS A 74 17.35 -14.60 4.41
CA LYS A 74 18.68 -14.00 4.51
C LYS A 74 19.75 -15.05 4.81
N GLU A 75 19.41 -16.05 5.61
CA GLU A 75 20.29 -17.06 6.19
C GLU A 75 20.36 -18.39 5.39
N GLU A 76 19.61 -18.50 4.30
CA GLU A 76 19.59 -19.67 3.43
C GLU A 76 20.10 -19.32 2.02
N PRO A 77 20.75 -20.26 1.30
CA PRO A 77 21.15 -20.03 -0.08
C PRO A 77 19.94 -20.02 -1.02
N ILE A 78 20.03 -19.22 -2.07
CA ILE A 78 19.07 -19.18 -3.16
C ILE A 78 19.45 -20.26 -4.16
N LEU A 79 18.57 -21.25 -4.27
CA LEU A 79 18.70 -22.34 -5.23
C LEU A 79 17.93 -22.04 -6.52
N HIS A 80 18.27 -22.74 -7.60
CA HIS A 80 17.56 -22.69 -8.88
C HIS A 80 17.51 -21.30 -9.55
N LEU A 81 18.66 -20.64 -9.68
CA LEU A 81 18.76 -19.38 -10.39
C LEU A 81 18.83 -19.58 -11.92
N GLU A 82 17.99 -18.86 -12.66
CA GLU A 82 18.00 -18.83 -14.12
C GLU A 82 19.14 -17.94 -14.64
N THR A 83 19.73 -18.31 -15.78
CA THR A 83 20.82 -17.52 -16.40
C THR A 83 20.31 -16.37 -17.25
N THR A 84 19.11 -16.50 -17.83
CA THR A 84 18.45 -15.51 -18.68
C THR A 84 16.99 -15.36 -18.28
N LYS A 85 16.47 -14.14 -18.24
CA LYS A 85 15.06 -13.88 -17.98
C LYS A 85 14.30 -13.55 -19.25
N HIS A 86 13.14 -14.17 -19.45
CA HIS A 86 12.21 -13.84 -20.52
C HIS A 86 10.91 -13.29 -19.94
N LEU A 87 10.48 -12.12 -20.39
CA LEU A 87 9.27 -11.45 -19.96
C LEU A 87 8.40 -11.07 -21.17
N LYS A 88 7.10 -10.94 -20.94
CA LYS A 88 6.13 -10.42 -21.93
C LYS A 88 5.38 -9.25 -21.32
N ALA A 89 5.14 -8.21 -22.11
CA ALA A 89 4.43 -7.03 -21.66
C ALA A 89 3.66 -6.34 -22.78
N TRP A 90 2.58 -5.65 -22.45
CA TRP A 90 1.94 -4.66 -23.31
C TRP A 90 2.72 -3.35 -23.25
N LYS A 91 2.50 -2.48 -24.24
CA LYS A 91 2.98 -1.09 -24.18
C LYS A 91 2.30 -0.39 -23.02
N GLY A 92 3.02 0.46 -22.27
CA GLY A 92 2.46 1.13 -21.09
C GLY A 92 2.47 0.30 -19.81
N GLU A 93 2.76 -1.01 -19.88
CA GLU A 93 2.78 -1.89 -18.71
C GLU A 93 4.05 -1.71 -17.87
N ARG A 94 3.89 -1.80 -16.55
CA ARG A 94 4.94 -1.98 -15.56
C ARG A 94 5.13 -3.46 -15.28
N ILE A 95 6.33 -3.99 -15.53
CA ILE A 95 6.69 -5.38 -15.23
C ILE A 95 7.87 -5.45 -14.27
N SER A 96 8.00 -6.58 -13.57
CA SER A 96 9.09 -6.83 -12.64
C SER A 96 9.88 -8.11 -12.91
N ALA A 97 11.09 -8.15 -12.36
CA ALA A 97 11.91 -9.35 -12.22
C ALA A 97 12.75 -9.25 -10.95
N GLN A 98 13.23 -10.38 -10.45
CA GLN A 98 14.07 -10.43 -9.26
C GLN A 98 15.39 -11.15 -9.59
N ILE A 99 16.50 -10.62 -9.06
CA ILE A 99 17.82 -11.26 -9.09
C ILE A 99 18.11 -11.79 -7.70
N GLY A 100 18.62 -13.02 -7.60
CA GLY A 100 19.10 -13.61 -6.35
C GLY A 100 20.62 -13.59 -6.28
N ILE A 101 21.14 -13.29 -5.09
CA ILE A 101 22.56 -13.37 -4.76
C ILE A 101 22.71 -14.19 -3.49
N SER A 102 23.60 -15.17 -3.51
CA SER A 102 24.00 -15.96 -2.34
C SER A 102 25.53 -15.97 -2.23
N ASN A 103 26.04 -15.57 -1.07
CA ASN A 103 27.48 -15.38 -0.86
C ASN A 103 28.05 -16.40 0.11
N THR A 104 29.00 -17.24 -0.31
CA THR A 104 29.85 -18.08 0.58
C THR A 104 31.30 -17.60 0.67
N ASP A 105 31.66 -16.53 -0.04
CA ASP A 105 32.95 -15.86 0.05
C ASP A 105 32.95 -14.84 1.21
N LYS A 106 34.02 -14.05 1.36
CA LYS A 106 34.06 -12.89 2.26
C LYS A 106 32.96 -11.86 1.94
N ASP A 107 32.79 -10.89 2.83
CA ASP A 107 31.82 -9.81 2.63
C ASP A 107 32.08 -9.05 1.33
N ILE A 108 31.00 -8.78 0.58
CA ILE A 108 31.04 -8.17 -0.75
C ILE A 108 30.16 -6.93 -0.79
N GLU A 109 30.58 -5.89 -1.49
CA GLU A 109 29.78 -4.67 -1.70
C GLU A 109 29.15 -4.72 -3.09
N ILE A 110 27.85 -4.98 -3.18
CA ILE A 110 27.14 -5.09 -4.46
C ILE A 110 26.61 -3.73 -4.93
N SER A 111 26.79 -3.46 -6.22
CA SER A 111 26.09 -2.42 -6.96
C SER A 111 25.54 -2.96 -8.29
N VAL A 112 24.53 -2.29 -8.84
CA VAL A 112 23.79 -2.75 -10.02
C VAL A 112 23.68 -1.66 -11.08
N GLU A 113 23.89 -2.05 -12.34
CA GLU A 113 23.68 -1.20 -13.50
C GLU A 113 22.82 -1.93 -14.54
N VAL A 114 21.85 -1.23 -15.12
CA VAL A 114 20.96 -1.77 -16.15
C VAL A 114 21.32 -1.14 -17.49
N SER A 115 21.38 -1.95 -18.55
CA SER A 115 21.56 -1.46 -19.92
C SER A 115 20.26 -0.94 -20.52
N ASP A 116 20.37 -0.17 -21.60
CA ASP A 116 19.23 -0.02 -22.52
C ASP A 116 18.79 -1.40 -23.04
N LEU A 117 17.50 -1.49 -23.34
CA LEU A 117 16.89 -2.60 -24.05
C LEU A 117 16.84 -2.29 -25.54
N LYS A 118 17.35 -3.17 -26.40
CA LYS A 118 17.45 -2.93 -27.86
C LYS A 118 16.67 -3.95 -28.68
N SER A 119 16.01 -3.48 -29.74
CA SER A 119 15.35 -4.29 -30.76
C SER A 119 15.59 -3.68 -32.15
N GLY A 120 16.65 -4.13 -32.83
CA GLY A 120 17.12 -3.51 -34.08
C GLY A 120 17.45 -2.03 -33.85
N LYS A 121 16.73 -1.13 -34.56
CA LYS A 121 16.86 0.34 -34.40
C LYS A 121 16.08 0.92 -33.22
N TYR A 122 15.20 0.15 -32.59
CA TYR A 122 14.37 0.60 -31.48
C TYR A 122 15.05 0.36 -30.13
N ARG A 123 14.74 1.23 -29.16
CA ARG A 123 15.31 1.23 -27.82
C ARG A 123 14.24 1.51 -26.77
N ILE A 124 14.32 0.83 -25.63
CA ILE A 124 13.74 1.28 -24.36
C ILE A 124 14.93 1.67 -23.47
N GLY A 125 15.03 2.95 -23.10
CA GLY A 125 16.19 3.44 -22.37
C GLY A 125 16.21 3.00 -20.91
N LYS A 126 17.42 2.93 -20.34
CA LYS A 126 17.66 2.54 -18.93
C LYS A 126 16.94 3.43 -17.91
N GLU A 127 16.57 4.66 -18.28
CA GLU A 127 15.78 5.61 -17.47
C GLU A 127 14.38 5.10 -17.10
N HIS A 128 13.87 4.09 -17.82
CA HIS A 128 12.60 3.44 -17.51
C HIS A 128 12.72 2.30 -16.49
N PHE A 129 13.95 2.01 -16.05
CA PHE A 129 14.21 1.02 -15.01
C PHE A 129 14.37 1.67 -13.65
N GLN A 130 13.90 0.95 -12.64
CA GLN A 130 14.25 1.19 -11.25
C GLN A 130 14.76 -0.11 -10.65
N THR A 131 15.95 -0.08 -10.05
CA THR A 131 16.50 -1.18 -9.27
C THR A 131 16.36 -0.87 -7.78
N ALA A 132 15.99 -1.88 -7.00
CA ALA A 132 15.88 -1.77 -5.57
C ALA A 132 16.50 -3.01 -4.90
N PHE A 133 17.28 -2.81 -3.84
CA PHE A 133 17.64 -3.94 -2.99
C PHE A 133 16.38 -4.41 -2.26
N VAL A 134 16.12 -5.71 -2.29
CA VAL A 134 15.04 -6.29 -1.48
C VAL A 134 15.60 -6.44 -0.07
N ARG A 135 15.13 -5.58 0.84
CA ARG A 135 15.60 -5.52 2.23
C ARG A 135 14.67 -6.33 3.13
N TYR A 136 15.21 -6.68 4.29
CA TYR A 136 14.54 -7.50 5.29
C TYR A 136 13.89 -6.65 6.37
N VAL A 137 12.66 -7.00 6.73
CA VAL A 137 11.88 -6.44 7.84
C VAL A 137 11.52 -7.57 8.80
N MET A 138 11.47 -7.28 10.11
CA MET A 138 10.98 -8.25 11.08
C MET A 138 9.49 -8.50 10.88
N THR A 139 9.10 -9.77 10.93
CA THR A 139 7.72 -10.24 10.80
C THR A 139 7.42 -11.27 11.90
N ASP A 140 6.13 -11.55 12.08
CA ASP A 140 5.63 -12.68 12.84
C ASP A 140 4.95 -13.71 11.91
N GLU A 141 3.83 -14.29 12.34
CA GLU A 141 3.10 -15.38 11.71
C GLU A 141 1.58 -15.19 11.86
N LEU A 142 0.78 -16.13 11.35
CA LEU A 142 -0.67 -16.18 11.64
C LEU A 142 -0.92 -16.47 13.13
N ASN A 143 -2.18 -16.41 13.54
CA ASN A 143 -2.58 -16.93 14.83
C ASN A 143 -2.19 -18.42 14.93
N LYS A 144 -1.96 -18.92 16.15
CA LYS A 144 -1.44 -20.28 16.38
C LYS A 144 -2.35 -21.39 15.85
N ASP A 145 -3.63 -21.10 15.60
CA ASP A 145 -4.57 -22.01 14.95
C ASP A 145 -4.51 -21.99 13.41
N GLY A 146 -3.73 -21.07 12.82
CA GLY A 146 -3.56 -20.88 11.39
C GLY A 146 -4.78 -20.29 10.67
N LYS A 147 -5.81 -19.82 11.38
CA LYS A 147 -7.11 -19.46 10.80
C LYS A 147 -7.30 -17.98 10.51
N GLY A 148 -6.33 -17.15 10.87
CA GLY A 148 -6.36 -15.71 10.64
C GLY A 148 -5.24 -15.00 11.36
N GLY A 149 -5.22 -13.69 11.27
CA GLY A 149 -4.27 -12.79 11.92
C GLY A 149 -4.91 -11.83 12.92
N CYS A 150 -6.22 -11.91 13.21
CA CYS A 150 -6.90 -10.95 14.10
C CYS A 150 -6.50 -11.04 15.58
N GLY A 151 -6.70 -9.95 16.31
CA GLY A 151 -6.57 -9.87 17.77
C GLY A 151 -5.35 -9.08 18.24
N TYR A 152 -5.32 -8.77 19.54
CA TYR A 152 -4.15 -8.17 20.18
C TYR A 152 -3.01 -9.17 20.28
N ARG A 153 -1.78 -8.68 20.16
CA ARG A 153 -0.57 -9.50 20.15
C ARG A 153 0.47 -8.96 21.12
N LYS A 154 1.13 -9.89 21.80
CA LYS A 154 2.42 -9.62 22.45
C LYS A 154 3.50 -10.29 21.60
N PRO A 155 4.59 -9.60 21.24
CA PRO A 155 5.65 -10.18 20.41
C PRO A 155 6.24 -11.49 20.96
N THR A 156 6.20 -11.72 22.27
CA THR A 156 6.69 -12.94 22.92
C THR A 156 5.86 -14.18 22.64
N ASP A 157 4.61 -14.02 22.20
CA ASP A 157 3.66 -15.12 22.03
C ASP A 157 3.70 -15.71 20.59
N PHE A 158 4.47 -15.07 19.70
CA PHE A 158 4.56 -15.39 18.28
C PHE A 158 6.03 -15.52 17.85
N ASP A 159 6.26 -16.30 16.81
CA ASP A 159 7.58 -16.44 16.20
C ASP A 159 8.04 -15.10 15.60
N SER A 160 9.35 -14.95 15.43
CA SER A 160 9.96 -13.72 14.90
C SER A 160 11.01 -14.10 13.87
N THR A 161 10.86 -13.60 12.64
CA THR A 161 11.82 -13.85 11.55
C THR A 161 12.04 -12.59 10.72
N LEU A 162 13.19 -12.52 10.04
CA LEU A 162 13.42 -11.51 9.01
C LEU A 162 12.87 -12.00 7.67
N VAL A 163 12.04 -11.17 7.04
CA VAL A 163 11.44 -11.48 5.74
C VAL A 163 11.77 -10.39 4.72
N ALA A 164 12.09 -10.80 3.49
CA ALA A 164 12.31 -9.91 2.36
C ALA A 164 10.97 -9.26 1.94
N ASP A 165 10.86 -7.93 2.00
CA ASP A 165 9.65 -7.20 1.56
C ASP A 165 9.93 -5.79 1.04
N VAL A 166 10.79 -5.02 1.70
CA VAL A 166 11.04 -3.60 1.35
C VAL A 166 11.82 -3.49 0.04
N LEU A 167 11.34 -2.64 -0.88
CA LEU A 167 12.04 -2.32 -2.12
C LEU A 167 12.82 -1.00 -1.98
N ASP A 168 14.06 -1.11 -1.54
CA ASP A 168 14.95 0.02 -1.29
C ASP A 168 15.70 0.46 -2.55
N HIS A 169 15.12 1.44 -3.25
CA HIS A 169 15.69 2.07 -4.45
C HIS A 169 16.66 3.24 -4.14
N HIS A 170 16.78 3.63 -2.87
CA HIS A 170 17.68 4.70 -2.42
C HIS A 170 19.10 4.20 -2.26
N THR A 171 19.26 3.04 -1.61
CA THR A 171 20.56 2.39 -1.42
C THR A 171 21.16 1.99 -2.77
N LYS A 172 22.30 2.60 -3.13
CA LYS A 172 23.02 2.32 -4.40
C LYS A 172 24.04 1.19 -4.29
N LYS A 173 24.49 0.93 -3.07
CA LYS A 173 25.45 -0.12 -2.74
C LYS A 173 25.09 -0.75 -1.42
N ILE A 174 25.21 -2.07 -1.31
CA ILE A 174 24.95 -2.78 -0.06
C ILE A 174 25.98 -3.87 0.16
N GLU A 175 26.36 -4.06 1.43
CA GLU A 175 27.17 -5.20 1.82
C GLU A 175 26.31 -6.46 1.92
N ILE A 176 26.82 -7.57 1.39
CA ILE A 176 26.26 -8.91 1.57
C ILE A 176 27.31 -9.72 2.31
N ALA A 177 27.02 -10.03 3.57
CA ALA A 177 27.92 -10.78 4.44
C ALA A 177 28.12 -12.20 3.93
N LYS A 178 29.22 -12.84 4.36
CA LYS A 178 29.45 -14.27 4.15
C LYS A 178 28.29 -15.10 4.74
N TYR A 179 27.85 -16.11 3.98
CA TYR A 179 26.67 -16.95 4.25
C TYR A 179 25.37 -16.17 4.40
N SER A 180 25.17 -15.19 3.51
CA SER A 180 23.90 -14.48 3.40
C SER A 180 23.42 -14.34 1.97
N SER A 181 22.10 -14.23 1.83
CA SER A 181 21.40 -14.05 0.56
C SER A 181 20.68 -12.71 0.49
N ARG A 182 20.56 -12.17 -0.71
CA ARG A 182 19.81 -10.93 -0.96
C ARG A 182 19.18 -10.91 -2.34
N GLY A 183 17.94 -10.42 -2.39
CA GLY A 183 17.25 -10.13 -3.64
C GLY A 183 17.55 -8.73 -4.16
N ILE A 184 17.46 -8.56 -5.48
CA ILE A 184 17.41 -7.25 -6.14
C ILE A 184 16.19 -7.23 -7.05
N TRP A 185 15.30 -6.29 -6.81
CA TRP A 185 14.11 -6.08 -7.63
C TRP A 185 14.45 -5.17 -8.80
N LEU A 186 14.01 -5.58 -9.98
CA LEU A 186 14.07 -4.80 -11.22
C LEU A 186 12.64 -4.48 -11.63
N LYS A 187 12.28 -3.19 -11.62
CA LYS A 187 11.04 -2.68 -12.18
C LYS A 187 11.33 -2.03 -13.53
N LEU A 188 10.52 -2.33 -14.55
CA LEU A 188 10.57 -1.73 -15.87
C LEU A 188 9.20 -1.15 -16.23
N GLN A 189 9.14 0.16 -16.49
CA GLN A 189 7.97 0.81 -17.06
C GLN A 189 8.10 0.84 -18.59
N ILE A 190 7.31 0.05 -19.31
CA ILE A 190 7.29 0.10 -20.79
C ILE A 190 6.61 1.40 -21.23
N PRO A 191 7.27 2.25 -22.04
CA PRO A 191 6.63 3.46 -22.57
C PRO A 191 5.42 3.14 -23.46
N GLN A 192 4.39 3.99 -23.43
CA GLN A 192 3.16 3.84 -24.22
C GLN A 192 3.39 3.70 -25.73
N ASN A 193 4.41 4.41 -26.25
CA ASN A 193 4.70 4.47 -27.69
C ASN A 193 5.73 3.44 -28.16
N THR A 194 6.13 2.51 -27.29
CA THR A 194 7.11 1.47 -27.60
C THR A 194 6.64 0.62 -28.78
N LYS A 195 7.50 0.36 -29.76
CA LYS A 195 7.18 -0.54 -30.88
C LYS A 195 7.20 -1.98 -30.40
N GLY A 196 6.20 -2.78 -30.78
CA GLY A 196 6.19 -4.21 -30.42
C GLY A 196 7.37 -4.95 -31.06
N GLY A 197 7.89 -5.95 -30.36
CA GLY A 197 9.09 -6.69 -30.74
C GLY A 197 9.83 -7.26 -29.54
N ASN A 198 10.92 -7.99 -29.80
CA ASN A 198 11.77 -8.58 -28.77
C ASN A 198 12.93 -7.64 -28.46
N TYR A 199 12.99 -7.16 -27.23
CA TYR A 199 14.03 -6.27 -26.73
C TYR A 199 14.99 -7.04 -25.85
N LYS A 200 16.30 -6.84 -26.04
CA LYS A 200 17.35 -7.53 -25.28
C LYS A 200 18.25 -6.53 -24.56
N GLY A 201 18.70 -6.90 -23.36
CA GLY A 201 19.65 -6.13 -22.57
C GLY A 201 20.27 -6.98 -21.47
N PHE A 202 20.91 -6.31 -20.52
CA PHE A 202 21.58 -6.97 -19.41
C PHE A 202 21.54 -6.14 -18.12
N VAL A 203 21.60 -6.84 -17.00
CA VAL A 203 21.89 -6.27 -15.69
C VAL A 203 23.32 -6.65 -15.29
N THR A 204 24.14 -5.65 -14.97
CA THR A 204 25.52 -5.83 -14.54
C THR A 204 25.60 -5.70 -13.03
N LEU A 205 26.10 -6.74 -12.36
CA LEU A 205 26.37 -6.74 -10.92
C LEU A 205 27.87 -6.59 -10.69
N LYS A 206 28.24 -5.66 -9.82
CA LYS A 206 29.64 -5.35 -9.50
C LYS A 206 29.90 -5.51 -8.01
N ASN A 207 31.06 -6.07 -7.66
CA ASN A 207 31.67 -5.93 -6.34
C ASN A 207 32.67 -4.80 -6.38
N LYS A 208 32.36 -3.66 -5.74
CA LYS A 208 33.10 -2.41 -5.93
C LYS A 208 33.18 -2.07 -7.43
N THR A 209 34.37 -2.16 -8.04
CA THR A 209 34.59 -1.92 -9.48
C THR A 209 34.63 -3.19 -10.32
N LYS A 210 34.78 -4.37 -9.71
CA LYS A 210 34.89 -5.66 -10.41
C LYS A 210 33.51 -6.15 -10.83
N ILE A 211 33.31 -6.39 -12.11
CA ILE A 211 32.10 -7.05 -12.60
C ILE A 211 32.09 -8.51 -12.11
N LEU A 212 31.05 -8.88 -11.38
CA LEU A 212 30.81 -10.27 -10.95
C LEU A 212 30.03 -11.05 -12.00
N LYS A 213 28.97 -10.44 -12.52
CA LYS A 213 28.05 -11.09 -13.46
C LYS A 213 27.38 -10.06 -14.36
N LYS A 214 27.10 -10.47 -15.58
CA LYS A 214 26.25 -9.76 -16.54
C LYS A 214 25.10 -10.70 -16.89
N LEU A 215 23.89 -10.40 -16.41
CA LEU A 215 22.70 -11.23 -16.54
C LEU A 215 21.87 -10.76 -17.75
N PRO A 216 21.72 -11.56 -18.80
CA PRO A 216 20.86 -11.24 -19.93
C PRO A 216 19.37 -11.24 -19.53
N PHE A 217 18.59 -10.34 -20.12
CA PHE A 217 17.14 -10.40 -20.06
C PHE A 217 16.51 -9.93 -21.36
N GLU A 218 15.35 -10.52 -21.67
CA GLU A 218 14.59 -10.28 -22.89
C GLU A 218 13.15 -9.94 -22.56
N VAL A 219 12.62 -8.91 -23.21
CA VAL A 219 11.22 -8.47 -23.07
C VAL A 219 10.55 -8.49 -24.43
N GLN A 220 9.53 -9.34 -24.58
CA GLN A 220 8.63 -9.31 -25.73
C GLN A 220 7.54 -8.27 -25.48
N VAL A 221 7.62 -7.14 -26.19
CA VAL A 221 6.57 -6.11 -26.17
C VAL A 221 5.50 -6.49 -27.19
N LEU A 222 4.31 -6.82 -26.69
CA LEU A 222 3.14 -7.21 -27.47
C LEU A 222 2.52 -6.00 -28.19
N GLN A 223 1.78 -6.26 -29.28
CA GLN A 223 1.12 -5.20 -30.07
C GLN A 223 -0.21 -4.76 -29.45
N ARG A 224 -0.22 -4.54 -28.14
CA ARG A 224 -1.34 -4.06 -27.34
C ARG A 224 -0.85 -2.97 -26.39
N THR A 225 -1.76 -2.11 -25.95
CA THR A 225 -1.43 -0.96 -25.11
C THR A 225 -2.29 -0.98 -23.87
N LEU A 226 -1.64 -1.00 -22.71
CA LEU A 226 -2.28 -0.80 -21.43
C LEU A 226 -2.43 0.71 -21.18
N PRO A 227 -3.62 1.21 -20.80
CA PRO A 227 -3.81 2.62 -20.48
C PRO A 227 -2.93 3.11 -19.33
N GLN A 228 -2.84 4.42 -19.14
CA GLN A 228 -2.17 5.01 -17.98
C GLN A 228 -2.96 4.72 -16.70
N PRO A 229 -2.32 4.69 -15.51
CA PRO A 229 -2.99 4.37 -14.24
C PRO A 229 -4.23 5.21 -13.93
N LYS A 230 -4.23 6.49 -14.31
CA LYS A 230 -5.37 7.40 -14.17
C LYS A 230 -6.63 6.94 -14.93
N ASP A 231 -6.44 6.17 -16.00
CA ASP A 231 -7.50 5.70 -16.90
C ASP A 231 -7.93 4.25 -16.60
N TRP A 232 -7.23 3.57 -15.67
CA TRP A 232 -7.60 2.21 -15.23
C TRP A 232 -8.98 2.21 -14.57
N LYS A 233 -9.77 1.19 -14.88
CA LYS A 233 -11.13 1.01 -14.35
C LYS A 233 -11.15 0.48 -12.93
N PHE A 234 -10.14 -0.31 -12.55
CA PHE A 234 -9.99 -0.88 -11.22
C PHE A 234 -10.16 0.19 -10.13
N HIS A 235 -11.11 -0.04 -9.23
CA HIS A 235 -11.37 0.74 -8.05
C HIS A 235 -10.46 0.25 -6.92
N LEU A 236 -9.27 0.83 -6.83
CA LEU A 236 -8.36 0.59 -5.70
C LEU A 236 -8.63 1.62 -4.60
N ASP A 237 -9.00 1.14 -3.41
CA ASP A 237 -9.10 1.96 -2.20
C ASP A 237 -8.13 1.44 -1.12
N LEU A 238 -7.04 2.17 -0.89
CA LEU A 238 -6.07 1.86 0.16
C LEU A 238 -5.97 3.05 1.11
N TRP A 239 -6.49 2.94 2.34
CA TRP A 239 -6.70 4.13 3.15
C TRP A 239 -5.38 4.80 3.58
N GLN A 240 -5.29 6.10 3.36
CA GLN A 240 -4.06 6.87 3.55
C GLN A 240 -4.02 7.52 4.93
N ASN A 241 -2.89 7.39 5.64
CA ASN A 241 -2.66 8.04 6.93
C ASN A 241 -1.59 9.14 6.79
N PRO A 242 -1.98 10.41 6.59
CA PRO A 242 -1.02 11.50 6.49
C PRO A 242 -0.33 11.79 7.83
N TYR A 243 -0.97 11.50 8.96
CA TYR A 243 -0.38 11.76 10.29
C TYR A 243 0.83 10.88 10.57
N ALA A 244 0.84 9.64 10.06
CA ALA A 244 2.01 8.77 10.11
C ALA A 244 3.23 9.36 9.38
N VAL A 245 3.00 10.09 8.27
CA VAL A 245 4.05 10.77 7.51
C VAL A 245 4.62 11.93 8.32
N ALA A 246 3.76 12.79 8.88
CA ALA A 246 4.19 13.89 9.74
C ALA A 246 5.04 13.41 10.93
N ARG A 247 4.58 12.36 11.64
CA ARG A 247 5.30 11.78 12.77
C ARG A 247 6.64 11.20 12.35
N TYR A 248 6.68 10.41 11.28
CA TYR A 248 7.90 9.73 10.85
C TYR A 248 9.02 10.70 10.50
N PHE A 249 8.68 11.81 9.83
CA PHE A 249 9.66 12.82 9.40
C PHE A 249 9.86 13.97 10.40
N GLY A 250 9.17 13.94 11.55
CA GLY A 250 9.28 14.98 12.58
C GLY A 250 8.83 16.37 12.10
N VAL A 251 7.86 16.44 11.20
CA VAL A 251 7.35 17.70 10.60
C VAL A 251 5.95 18.02 11.09
N THR A 252 5.61 19.31 11.14
CA THR A 252 4.26 19.75 11.52
C THR A 252 3.23 19.27 10.48
N PRO A 253 2.13 18.61 10.90
CA PRO A 253 1.05 18.25 9.99
C PRO A 253 0.57 19.46 9.17
N TRP A 254 0.32 19.23 7.89
CA TRP A 254 -0.19 20.22 6.91
C TRP A 254 0.73 21.39 6.59
N SER A 255 1.98 21.37 7.09
CA SER A 255 3.03 22.29 6.64
C SER A 255 3.50 21.96 5.21
N GLU A 256 4.19 22.90 4.57
CA GLU A 256 4.81 22.67 3.25
C GLU A 256 5.78 21.48 3.28
N ALA A 257 6.62 21.38 4.32
CA ALA A 257 7.51 20.24 4.52
C ALA A 257 6.76 18.91 4.59
N HIS A 258 5.59 18.88 5.26
CA HIS A 258 4.74 17.69 5.30
C HIS A 258 4.20 17.33 3.91
N PHE A 259 3.73 18.30 3.13
CA PHE A 259 3.25 18.05 1.77
C PHE A 259 4.36 17.58 0.81
N GLU A 260 5.60 18.03 0.97
CA GLU A 260 6.74 17.52 0.21
C GLU A 260 7.01 16.03 0.48
N HIS A 261 6.89 15.60 1.74
CA HIS A 261 6.95 14.18 2.07
C HIS A 261 5.72 13.41 1.53
N LEU A 262 4.50 13.92 1.75
CA LEU A 262 3.27 13.29 1.24
C LEU A 262 3.29 13.10 -0.28
N LYS A 263 3.82 14.07 -1.04
CA LYS A 263 3.95 13.98 -2.50
C LYS A 263 4.73 12.74 -2.92
N ARG A 264 5.79 12.42 -2.19
CA ARG A 264 6.61 11.23 -2.42
C ARG A 264 5.86 9.95 -2.04
N GLU A 265 5.26 9.93 -0.85
CA GLU A 265 4.59 8.73 -0.33
C GLU A 265 3.33 8.36 -1.13
N MET A 266 2.49 9.35 -1.45
CA MET A 266 1.21 9.13 -2.15
C MET A 266 1.38 8.86 -3.64
N LYS A 267 2.57 9.14 -4.22
CA LYS A 267 2.85 8.85 -5.62
C LYS A 267 2.69 7.37 -5.94
N LEU A 268 3.09 6.48 -5.02
CA LEU A 268 2.95 5.03 -5.23
C LEU A 268 1.49 4.64 -5.44
N TYR A 269 0.59 5.18 -4.61
CA TYR A 269 -0.85 4.91 -4.68
C TYR A 269 -1.49 5.51 -5.95
N ALA A 270 -1.13 6.74 -6.32
CA ALA A 270 -1.58 7.34 -7.57
C ALA A 270 -1.12 6.53 -8.80
N ASP A 271 0.16 6.12 -8.82
CA ASP A 271 0.75 5.31 -9.89
C ASP A 271 0.18 3.88 -9.94
N ALA A 272 -0.43 3.40 -8.86
CA ALA A 272 -1.15 2.13 -8.79
C ALA A 272 -2.62 2.23 -9.23
N GLY A 273 -3.07 3.42 -9.62
CA GLY A 273 -4.45 3.66 -10.03
C GLY A 273 -5.42 3.84 -8.86
N GLY A 274 -4.94 4.28 -7.69
CA GLY A 274 -5.77 4.65 -6.55
C GLY A 274 -6.93 5.58 -6.91
N LYS A 275 -8.12 5.30 -6.37
CA LYS A 275 -9.37 6.01 -6.74
C LYS A 275 -9.97 6.83 -5.60
N SER A 276 -9.63 6.51 -4.36
CA SER A 276 -10.30 7.04 -3.18
C SER A 276 -9.35 7.81 -2.28
N ILE A 277 -9.83 8.96 -1.79
CA ILE A 277 -9.15 9.82 -0.80
C ILE A 277 -9.76 9.52 0.57
N THR A 278 -8.94 9.15 1.55
CA THR A 278 -9.37 9.01 2.95
C THR A 278 -9.37 10.36 3.64
N ALA A 279 -10.49 10.77 4.26
CA ALA A 279 -10.58 12.00 5.03
C ALA A 279 -11.20 11.74 6.41
N SER A 280 -10.48 12.05 7.48
CA SER A 280 -11.00 11.98 8.86
C SER A 280 -11.73 13.28 9.20
N ILE A 281 -13.07 13.28 9.10
CA ILE A 281 -13.90 14.47 9.36
C ILE A 281 -14.20 14.68 10.85
N MET A 282 -13.72 13.80 11.71
CA MET A 282 -13.78 13.90 13.16
C MET A 282 -12.53 13.29 13.79
N TYR A 283 -12.31 13.55 15.09
CA TYR A 283 -11.15 13.06 15.84
C TYR A 283 -11.27 11.56 16.17
N GLU A 284 -10.24 10.78 15.81
CA GLU A 284 -10.13 9.34 16.06
C GLU A 284 -11.31 8.47 15.55
N PRO A 285 -11.62 8.50 14.24
CA PRO A 285 -12.70 7.68 13.67
C PRO A 285 -12.53 6.18 13.93
N TRP A 286 -11.30 5.71 14.11
CA TRP A 286 -10.99 4.32 14.45
C TRP A 286 -10.49 4.10 15.88
N GLY A 287 -10.79 5.03 16.81
CA GLY A 287 -10.44 4.88 18.23
C GLY A 287 -8.93 4.70 18.50
N GLY A 288 -8.07 5.29 17.67
CA GLY A 288 -6.61 5.18 17.81
C GLY A 288 -6.05 3.78 17.58
N GLN A 289 -6.69 2.96 16.74
CA GLN A 289 -6.23 1.59 16.48
C GLN A 289 -4.83 1.50 15.85
N THR A 290 -4.39 2.53 15.13
CA THR A 290 -3.06 2.63 14.48
C THR A 290 -1.99 3.21 15.42
N GLN A 291 -0.71 3.16 15.04
CA GLN A 291 0.36 3.85 15.79
C GLN A 291 0.10 5.34 15.88
N ASP A 292 -0.29 5.94 14.74
CA ASP A 292 -0.61 7.35 14.59
C ASP A 292 -2.13 7.48 14.44
N PRO A 293 -2.85 7.96 15.47
CA PRO A 293 -4.29 8.19 15.38
C PRO A 293 -4.61 9.25 14.33
N PHE A 294 -5.77 9.10 13.69
CA PHE A 294 -6.27 10.12 12.77
C PHE A 294 -6.87 11.27 13.54
N ASN A 295 -6.26 12.46 13.44
CA ASN A 295 -6.89 13.69 13.92
C ASN A 295 -8.03 14.11 12.99
N SER A 296 -8.82 15.11 13.41
CA SER A 296 -9.83 15.69 12.55
C SER A 296 -9.21 16.61 11.50
N MET A 297 -9.65 16.48 10.25
CA MET A 297 -9.40 17.43 9.16
C MET A 297 -10.45 18.55 9.11
N VAL A 298 -11.47 18.48 9.97
CA VAL A 298 -12.50 19.50 10.14
C VAL A 298 -12.42 20.03 11.57
N MET A 299 -12.35 21.34 11.77
CA MET A 299 -12.48 21.93 13.10
C MET A 299 -13.97 21.95 13.49
N TRP A 300 -14.31 21.45 14.67
CA TRP A 300 -15.68 21.50 15.21
C TRP A 300 -15.70 22.52 16.34
N ILE A 301 -16.50 23.58 16.21
CA ILE A 301 -16.58 24.65 17.20
C ILE A 301 -18.02 24.79 17.67
N LYS A 302 -18.26 24.67 18.97
CA LYS A 302 -19.53 25.03 19.60
C LYS A 302 -19.43 26.47 20.10
N LYS A 303 -20.30 27.35 19.58
CA LYS A 303 -20.30 28.78 19.88
C LYS A 303 -21.02 29.10 21.20
N LEU A 304 -20.82 30.32 21.69
CA LEU A 304 -21.47 30.84 22.90
C LEU A 304 -23.00 30.84 22.84
N ASP A 305 -23.59 30.96 21.65
CA ASP A 305 -25.03 30.91 21.42
C ASP A 305 -25.58 29.46 21.29
N GLY A 306 -24.72 28.46 21.44
CA GLY A 306 -25.06 27.04 21.31
C GLY A 306 -25.04 26.51 19.87
N SER A 307 -24.83 27.36 18.86
CA SER A 307 -24.72 26.93 17.46
C SER A 307 -23.37 26.29 17.14
N TRP A 308 -23.31 25.53 16.06
CA TRP A 308 -22.08 24.91 15.57
C TRP A 308 -21.45 25.69 14.41
N HIS A 309 -20.12 25.73 14.39
CA HIS A 309 -19.32 26.18 13.27
C HIS A 309 -18.26 25.15 12.91
N PHE A 310 -17.99 25.03 11.61
CA PHE A 310 -17.06 24.07 11.04
C PHE A 310 -16.06 24.78 10.14
N ASP A 311 -14.78 24.48 10.32
CA ASP A 311 -13.70 24.93 9.44
C ASP A 311 -13.15 23.73 8.67
N PHE A 312 -13.11 23.84 7.35
CA PHE A 312 -12.72 22.79 6.42
C PHE A 312 -11.32 22.99 5.82
N ALA A 313 -10.51 23.93 6.31
CA ALA A 313 -9.24 24.31 5.67
C ALA A 313 -8.24 23.16 5.55
N VAL A 314 -8.14 22.28 6.55
CA VAL A 314 -7.27 21.09 6.49
C VAL A 314 -7.82 20.07 5.49
N PHE A 315 -9.13 19.80 5.54
CA PHE A 315 -9.81 18.94 4.57
C PHE A 315 -9.58 19.41 3.13
N ASP A 316 -9.73 20.71 2.87
CA ASP A 316 -9.54 21.32 1.56
C ASP A 316 -8.11 21.12 1.05
N LYS A 317 -7.10 21.47 1.86
CA LYS A 317 -5.70 21.30 1.48
C LYS A 317 -5.36 19.85 1.16
N TRP A 318 -5.87 18.90 1.96
CA TRP A 318 -5.64 17.48 1.75
C TRP A 318 -6.30 16.98 0.46
N VAL A 319 -7.56 17.32 0.21
CA VAL A 319 -8.30 16.91 -0.99
C VAL A 319 -7.71 17.54 -2.25
N GLU A 320 -7.35 18.83 -2.21
CA GLU A 320 -6.68 19.52 -3.32
C GLU A 320 -5.36 18.84 -3.68
N PHE A 321 -4.52 18.57 -2.67
CA PHE A 321 -3.26 17.86 -2.87
C PHE A 321 -3.47 16.47 -3.51
N MET A 322 -4.44 15.69 -3.05
CA MET A 322 -4.71 14.37 -3.62
C MET A 322 -5.30 14.45 -5.05
N HIS A 323 -6.11 15.47 -5.34
CA HIS A 323 -6.56 15.79 -6.69
C HIS A 323 -5.38 16.13 -7.62
N GLU A 324 -4.42 16.94 -7.17
CA GLU A 324 -3.19 17.27 -7.92
C GLU A 324 -2.35 16.02 -8.22
N MET A 325 -2.34 15.06 -7.30
CA MET A 325 -1.71 13.75 -7.49
C MET A 325 -2.49 12.83 -8.47
N GLY A 326 -3.68 13.25 -8.93
CA GLY A 326 -4.51 12.54 -9.90
C GLY A 326 -5.58 11.63 -9.30
N ILE A 327 -5.73 11.60 -7.98
CA ILE A 327 -6.72 10.76 -7.27
C ILE A 327 -7.99 11.58 -7.11
N THR A 328 -8.95 11.41 -8.02
CA THR A 328 -10.07 12.36 -8.17
C THR A 328 -11.47 11.75 -8.18
N LYS A 329 -11.58 10.41 -8.10
CA LYS A 329 -12.83 9.67 -8.29
C LYS A 329 -13.73 9.72 -7.04
N GLN A 330 -13.17 9.56 -5.85
CA GLN A 330 -13.95 9.42 -4.62
C GLN A 330 -13.23 10.01 -3.40
N ILE A 331 -13.99 10.62 -2.48
CA ILE A 331 -13.53 11.09 -1.16
C ILE A 331 -14.37 10.37 -0.10
N ASN A 332 -13.72 9.52 0.70
CA ASN A 332 -14.34 8.77 1.79
C ASN A 332 -14.16 9.50 3.12
N CYS A 333 -15.26 9.95 3.72
CA CYS A 333 -15.26 10.75 4.93
C CYS A 333 -15.64 9.92 6.17
N TYR A 334 -14.66 9.68 7.03
CA TYR A 334 -14.77 8.85 8.23
C TYR A 334 -14.78 9.71 9.52
N SER A 335 -15.61 9.45 10.52
CA SER A 335 -16.78 8.57 10.50
C SER A 335 -17.86 9.12 11.45
N MET A 336 -19.12 8.92 11.10
CA MET A 336 -20.26 9.17 11.98
C MET A 336 -20.36 8.15 13.12
N VAL A 337 -19.76 6.97 12.92
CA VAL A 337 -19.85 5.82 13.82
C VAL A 337 -18.46 5.35 14.23
N PRO A 338 -17.70 6.20 14.95
CA PRO A 338 -16.38 5.84 15.44
C PRO A 338 -16.42 4.63 16.38
N TRP A 339 -15.30 3.93 16.52
CA TRP A 339 -15.18 2.77 17.41
C TRP A 339 -15.49 3.11 18.87
N LYS A 340 -15.25 4.36 19.25
CA LYS A 340 -15.69 4.95 20.50
C LYS A 340 -16.61 6.12 20.18
N LEU A 341 -17.89 6.03 20.56
CA LEU A 341 -18.94 7.05 20.34
C LEU A 341 -18.69 8.29 21.22
N SER A 342 -17.66 9.04 20.85
CA SER A 342 -17.04 10.12 21.60
C SER A 342 -16.52 11.15 20.61
N PHE A 343 -17.10 12.34 20.60
CA PHE A 343 -16.88 13.36 19.58
C PHE A 343 -16.19 14.57 20.21
N GLN A 344 -14.94 14.81 19.83
CA GLN A 344 -14.17 15.96 20.30
C GLN A 344 -14.57 17.23 19.53
N TYR A 345 -14.64 18.35 20.24
CA TYR A 345 -14.90 19.67 19.67
C TYR A 345 -14.22 20.75 20.51
N PHE A 346 -14.06 21.94 19.94
CA PHE A 346 -13.65 23.14 20.66
C PHE A 346 -14.88 23.87 21.19
N ASP A 347 -14.95 24.06 22.49
CA ASP A 347 -16.05 24.77 23.15
C ASP A 347 -15.67 26.23 23.42
N GLN A 348 -16.35 27.18 22.80
CA GLN A 348 -16.07 28.61 23.01
C GLN A 348 -16.43 29.07 24.43
N ALA A 349 -17.40 28.44 25.09
CA ALA A 349 -17.81 28.86 26.43
C ALA A 349 -16.71 28.59 27.46
N THR A 350 -16.02 27.46 27.36
CA THR A 350 -14.89 27.09 28.23
C THR A 350 -13.52 27.42 27.65
N ASN A 351 -13.43 27.79 26.37
CA ASN A 351 -12.19 28.04 25.63
C ASN A 351 -11.24 26.82 25.67
N GLN A 352 -11.79 25.61 25.59
CA GLN A 352 -11.07 24.35 25.71
C GLN A 352 -11.61 23.29 24.76
N LEU A 353 -10.81 22.25 24.49
CA LEU A 353 -11.31 21.04 23.86
C LEU A 353 -12.19 20.27 24.84
N GLN A 354 -13.36 19.87 24.37
CA GLN A 354 -14.35 19.10 25.10
C GLN A 354 -14.74 17.86 24.29
N VAL A 355 -15.45 16.94 24.95
CA VAL A 355 -15.93 15.70 24.34
C VAL A 355 -17.41 15.53 24.64
N ILE A 356 -18.21 15.29 23.61
CA ILE A 356 -19.60 14.81 23.75
C ILE A 356 -19.61 13.29 23.57
N LYS A 357 -20.21 12.58 24.53
CA LYS A 357 -20.48 11.14 24.42
C LYS A 357 -21.96 10.96 24.11
N THR A 358 -22.25 10.60 22.87
CA THR A 358 -23.63 10.44 22.38
C THR A 358 -23.65 9.41 21.25
N GLN A 359 -24.82 8.89 20.88
CA GLN A 359 -24.95 7.78 19.92
C GLN A 359 -26.15 7.94 18.97
N PRO A 360 -26.15 7.23 17.82
CA PRO A 360 -27.28 7.27 16.88
C PRO A 360 -28.64 6.97 17.53
N GLY A 361 -29.57 7.91 17.35
CA GLY A 361 -30.92 7.90 17.94
C GLY A 361 -31.07 8.76 19.19
N GLU A 362 -29.99 9.40 19.67
CA GLU A 362 -30.08 10.44 20.70
C GLU A 362 -30.24 11.84 20.07
N PRO A 363 -31.05 12.74 20.65
CA PRO A 363 -31.26 14.08 20.11
C PRO A 363 -29.97 14.91 19.96
N GLU A 364 -29.02 14.76 20.88
CA GLU A 364 -27.75 15.49 20.82
C GLU A 364 -26.88 15.02 19.63
N TYR A 365 -26.80 13.70 19.41
CA TYR A 365 -26.15 13.12 18.24
C TYR A 365 -26.77 13.64 16.94
N GLU A 366 -28.10 13.55 16.82
CA GLU A 366 -28.81 13.98 15.61
C GLU A 366 -28.62 15.47 15.33
N THR A 367 -28.71 16.32 16.36
CA THR A 367 -28.52 17.77 16.23
C THR A 367 -27.11 18.12 15.76
N MET A 368 -26.10 17.53 16.42
CA MET A 368 -24.69 17.78 16.13
C MET A 368 -24.32 17.34 14.69
N TRP A 369 -24.70 16.12 14.31
CA TRP A 369 -24.36 15.58 12.98
C TRP A 369 -25.18 16.22 11.86
N THR A 370 -26.44 16.56 12.10
CA THR A 370 -27.24 17.30 11.10
C THR A 370 -26.62 18.68 10.84
N ALA A 371 -26.18 19.38 11.88
CA ALA A 371 -25.50 20.68 11.73
C ALA A 371 -24.21 20.54 10.91
N MET A 372 -23.38 19.55 11.20
CA MET A 372 -22.13 19.32 10.46
C MET A 372 -22.40 18.93 9.00
N LEU A 373 -23.23 17.93 8.75
CA LEU A 373 -23.48 17.45 7.40
C LEU A 373 -24.17 18.52 6.52
N THR A 374 -25.04 19.35 7.09
CA THR A 374 -25.65 20.46 6.34
C THR A 374 -24.60 21.50 5.94
N ALA A 375 -23.71 21.88 6.86
CA ALA A 375 -22.61 22.79 6.57
C ALA A 375 -21.63 22.20 5.55
N PHE A 376 -21.32 20.90 5.70
CA PHE A 376 -20.41 20.19 4.83
C PHE A 376 -20.98 20.00 3.42
N ALA A 377 -22.26 19.68 3.27
CA ALA A 377 -22.93 19.63 1.98
C ALA A 377 -22.81 20.97 1.23
N LYS A 378 -23.09 22.08 1.92
CA LYS A 378 -22.94 23.43 1.37
C LYS A 378 -21.50 23.70 0.94
N HIS A 379 -20.52 23.37 1.78
CA HIS A 379 -19.10 23.54 1.50
C HIS A 379 -18.66 22.73 0.27
N LEU A 380 -18.95 21.42 0.26
CA LEU A 380 -18.62 20.51 -0.83
C LEU A 380 -19.27 20.93 -2.15
N LYS A 381 -20.51 21.42 -2.14
CA LYS A 381 -21.17 21.95 -3.35
C LYS A 381 -20.46 23.20 -3.87
N ALA A 382 -20.06 24.11 -2.97
CA ALA A 382 -19.28 25.29 -3.35
C ALA A 382 -17.91 24.93 -3.95
N LYS A 383 -17.27 23.85 -3.48
CA LYS A 383 -16.01 23.32 -4.03
C LYS A 383 -16.19 22.45 -5.28
N GLY A 384 -17.43 22.07 -5.63
CA GLY A 384 -17.71 21.13 -6.72
C GLY A 384 -17.32 19.68 -6.42
N TRP A 385 -17.23 19.30 -5.14
CA TRP A 385 -16.79 17.97 -4.69
C TRP A 385 -17.93 17.11 -4.15
N PHE A 386 -19.14 17.65 -3.99
CA PHE A 386 -20.27 16.95 -3.38
C PHE A 386 -20.58 15.59 -4.04
N GLU A 387 -20.62 15.53 -5.36
CA GLU A 387 -20.95 14.31 -6.13
C GLU A 387 -19.90 13.19 -6.02
N LYS A 388 -18.70 13.49 -5.49
CA LYS A 388 -17.63 12.51 -5.28
C LYS A 388 -17.35 12.24 -3.81
N THR A 389 -18.08 12.88 -2.89
CA THR A 389 -17.89 12.71 -1.44
C THR A 389 -18.89 11.72 -0.87
N TYR A 390 -18.36 10.75 -0.14
CA TYR A 390 -19.10 9.66 0.47
C TYR A 390 -18.98 9.79 1.99
N ILE A 391 -20.12 9.73 2.68
CA ILE A 391 -20.11 9.55 4.13
C ILE A 391 -19.89 8.07 4.39
N SER A 392 -18.77 7.75 5.03
CA SER A 392 -18.25 6.38 5.07
C SER A 392 -18.50 5.72 6.43
N MET A 393 -18.97 4.49 6.38
CA MET A 393 -19.20 3.62 7.55
C MET A 393 -18.24 2.41 7.50
N ASP A 394 -17.86 1.95 8.69
CA ASP A 394 -16.90 0.86 8.91
C ASP A 394 -17.50 -0.09 9.97
N GLU A 395 -17.95 -1.27 9.52
CA GLU A 395 -18.49 -2.40 10.32
C GLU A 395 -19.24 -2.00 11.62
N ARG A 396 -20.56 -1.77 11.49
CA ARG A 396 -21.45 -1.50 12.63
C ARG A 396 -22.70 -2.37 12.60
N PRO A 397 -23.40 -2.54 13.74
CA PRO A 397 -24.70 -3.18 13.73
C PRO A 397 -25.67 -2.48 12.76
N LYS A 398 -26.46 -3.27 12.04
CA LYS A 398 -27.41 -2.80 11.01
C LYS A 398 -28.31 -1.67 11.52
N GLU A 399 -28.83 -1.79 12.74
CA GLU A 399 -29.75 -0.84 13.37
C GLU A 399 -29.09 0.52 13.59
N VAL A 400 -27.79 0.53 13.90
CA VAL A 400 -26.99 1.76 14.05
C VAL A 400 -26.82 2.42 12.68
N MET A 401 -26.48 1.63 11.66
CA MET A 401 -26.32 2.14 10.29
C MET A 401 -27.62 2.74 9.75
N GLN A 402 -28.77 2.11 9.97
CA GLN A 402 -30.08 2.64 9.54
C GLN A 402 -30.40 4.01 10.14
N LYS A 403 -30.09 4.21 11.43
CA LYS A 403 -30.28 5.52 12.09
C LYS A 403 -29.37 6.58 11.48
N VAL A 404 -28.12 6.23 11.21
CA VAL A 404 -27.14 7.14 10.58
C VAL A 404 -27.54 7.49 9.15
N LEU A 405 -28.01 6.53 8.35
CA LEU A 405 -28.55 6.76 7.01
C LEU A 405 -29.65 7.82 7.01
N LYS A 406 -30.56 7.77 7.99
CA LYS A 406 -31.64 8.75 8.12
C LYS A 406 -31.09 10.17 8.34
N ILE A 407 -30.08 10.32 9.21
CA ILE A 407 -29.45 11.61 9.47
C ILE A 407 -28.75 12.14 8.21
N ILE A 408 -28.00 11.29 7.51
CA ILE A 408 -27.31 11.66 6.26
C ILE A 408 -28.31 12.18 5.22
N LYS A 409 -29.37 11.41 4.95
CA LYS A 409 -30.37 11.75 3.94
C LYS A 409 -31.26 12.94 4.33
N ASN A 410 -31.46 13.17 5.62
CA ASN A 410 -32.14 14.38 6.11
C ASN A 410 -31.28 15.63 5.94
N ALA A 411 -29.96 15.53 6.15
CA ALA A 411 -29.04 16.64 5.94
C ALA A 411 -28.91 17.00 4.45
N ASP A 412 -28.77 15.99 3.58
CA ASP A 412 -28.94 16.13 2.14
C ASP A 412 -29.29 14.79 1.48
N PRO A 413 -30.41 14.69 0.74
CA PRO A 413 -30.84 13.41 0.14
C PRO A 413 -29.85 12.85 -0.89
N ASN A 414 -28.99 13.71 -1.47
CA ASN A 414 -28.04 13.35 -2.51
C ASN A 414 -26.64 13.01 -1.97
N PHE A 415 -26.42 13.05 -0.64
CA PHE A 415 -25.17 12.54 -0.09
C PHE A 415 -24.95 11.08 -0.50
N LYS A 416 -23.77 10.79 -1.03
CA LYS A 416 -23.35 9.42 -1.31
C LYS A 416 -22.86 8.74 -0.05
N ILE A 417 -22.99 7.43 0.00
CA ILE A 417 -22.71 6.65 1.20
C ILE A 417 -21.87 5.44 0.83
N SER A 418 -20.79 5.20 1.59
CA SER A 418 -19.97 4.01 1.45
C SER A 418 -19.98 3.15 2.72
N LEU A 419 -19.87 1.84 2.53
CA LEU A 419 -19.74 0.86 3.61
C LEU A 419 -18.67 -0.17 3.25
N ALA A 420 -17.72 -0.36 4.16
CA ALA A 420 -16.91 -1.58 4.24
C ALA A 420 -17.44 -2.42 5.42
N GLY A 421 -17.89 -3.65 5.14
CA GLY A 421 -18.43 -4.56 6.15
C GLY A 421 -19.39 -5.60 5.59
N ASP A 422 -20.05 -6.32 6.49
CA ASP A 422 -20.96 -7.42 6.14
C ASP A 422 -22.08 -7.02 5.17
N TRP A 423 -22.61 -8.04 4.48
CA TRP A 423 -23.73 -7.89 3.56
C TRP A 423 -25.07 -7.65 4.30
N HIS A 424 -25.78 -6.61 3.90
CA HIS A 424 -27.07 -6.20 4.40
C HIS A 424 -27.98 -5.78 3.25
N GLN A 425 -28.92 -6.64 2.88
CA GLN A 425 -29.86 -6.41 1.78
C GLN A 425 -30.65 -5.11 1.95
N GLU A 426 -30.98 -4.73 3.20
CA GLU A 426 -31.76 -3.53 3.52
C GLU A 426 -30.97 -2.23 3.34
N LEU A 427 -29.63 -2.29 3.37
CA LEU A 427 -28.76 -1.12 3.20
C LEU A 427 -28.31 -0.94 1.75
N GLU A 428 -28.18 -2.02 0.98
CA GLU A 428 -27.72 -2.01 -0.43
C GLU A 428 -28.30 -0.87 -1.28
N PRO A 429 -29.62 -0.57 -1.25
CA PRO A 429 -30.19 0.48 -2.09
C PRO A 429 -29.62 1.87 -1.81
N TYR A 430 -29.15 2.12 -0.58
CA TYR A 430 -28.62 3.42 -0.13
C TYR A 430 -27.10 3.54 -0.24
N LEU A 431 -26.40 2.43 -0.51
CA LEU A 431 -24.94 2.39 -0.58
C LEU A 431 -24.47 2.57 -2.02
N ASP A 432 -23.82 3.70 -2.28
CA ASP A 432 -23.23 4.06 -3.58
C ASP A 432 -21.88 3.37 -3.82
N ASP A 433 -21.18 3.02 -2.74
CA ASP A 433 -20.00 2.16 -2.72
C ASP A 433 -20.18 1.11 -1.62
N TYR A 434 -20.11 -0.17 -2.00
CA TYR A 434 -20.30 -1.28 -1.08
C TYR A 434 -19.14 -2.24 -1.24
N CYS A 435 -18.41 -2.45 -0.14
CA CYS A 435 -17.28 -3.33 -0.02
C CYS A 435 -17.55 -4.41 1.04
N VAL A 436 -17.61 -5.68 0.63
CA VAL A 436 -17.86 -6.82 1.55
C VAL A 436 -16.59 -7.61 1.83
N PRO A 437 -16.50 -8.38 2.94
CA PRO A 437 -15.37 -9.26 3.18
C PRO A 437 -15.25 -10.31 2.06
N LEU A 438 -14.03 -10.80 1.78
CA LEU A 438 -13.80 -11.84 0.77
C LEU A 438 -14.68 -13.10 0.97
N SER A 439 -14.99 -13.45 2.21
CA SER A 439 -15.87 -14.58 2.56
C SER A 439 -17.33 -14.38 2.13
N THR A 440 -17.74 -13.15 1.83
CA THR A 440 -19.12 -12.79 1.45
C THR A 440 -19.20 -12.58 -0.05
N LYS A 441 -20.11 -13.29 -0.71
CA LYS A 441 -20.34 -13.18 -2.16
C LYS A 441 -21.61 -12.39 -2.44
N TYR A 442 -21.55 -11.50 -3.43
CA TYR A 442 -22.75 -10.85 -3.95
C TYR A 442 -23.55 -11.82 -4.82
N GLU A 443 -24.88 -11.74 -4.74
CA GLU A 443 -25.74 -12.39 -5.71
C GLU A 443 -25.58 -11.71 -7.08
N GLN A 444 -25.54 -12.49 -8.17
CA GLN A 444 -25.31 -11.97 -9.53
C GLN A 444 -26.29 -10.84 -9.92
N LYS A 445 -27.58 -10.99 -9.59
CA LYS A 445 -28.60 -9.96 -9.86
C LYS A 445 -28.33 -8.64 -9.12
N VAL A 446 -27.67 -8.69 -7.95
CA VAL A 446 -27.27 -7.50 -7.20
C VAL A 446 -26.13 -6.81 -7.91
N LEU A 447 -25.11 -7.55 -8.34
CA LEU A 447 -23.97 -7.00 -9.10
C LEU A 447 -24.46 -6.29 -10.36
N GLU A 448 -25.31 -6.93 -11.16
CA GLU A 448 -25.89 -6.35 -12.38
C GLU A 448 -26.69 -5.08 -12.09
N LYS A 449 -27.54 -5.09 -11.06
CA LYS A 449 -28.32 -3.91 -10.63
C LYS A 449 -27.40 -2.76 -10.24
N ARG A 450 -26.38 -3.02 -9.41
CA ARG A 450 -25.43 -2.00 -8.94
C ARG A 450 -24.63 -1.42 -10.09
N GLN A 451 -24.17 -2.27 -11.01
CA GLN A 451 -23.46 -1.86 -12.22
C GLN A 451 -24.33 -0.96 -13.11
N GLN A 452 -25.60 -1.31 -13.34
CA GLN A 452 -26.54 -0.48 -14.11
C GLN A 452 -26.79 0.89 -13.46
N GLN A 453 -26.73 0.96 -12.12
CA GLN A 453 -26.85 2.19 -11.35
C GLN A 453 -25.53 2.99 -11.27
N GLY A 454 -24.43 2.48 -11.83
CA GLY A 454 -23.11 3.10 -11.74
C GLY A 454 -22.52 3.13 -10.32
N LYS A 455 -23.01 2.26 -9.44
CA LYS A 455 -22.51 2.11 -8.06
C LYS A 455 -21.23 1.28 -8.04
N VAL A 456 -20.36 1.57 -7.08
CA VAL A 456 -19.11 0.84 -6.86
C VAL A 456 -19.39 -0.42 -6.04
N THR A 457 -18.86 -1.55 -6.47
CA THR A 457 -18.98 -2.83 -5.78
C THR A 457 -17.62 -3.51 -5.70
N THR A 458 -17.08 -3.60 -4.49
CA THR A 458 -15.74 -4.12 -4.21
C THR A 458 -15.78 -5.16 -3.10
N TYR A 459 -14.61 -5.70 -2.78
CA TYR A 459 -14.40 -6.56 -1.63
C TYR A 459 -13.07 -6.20 -0.95
N TYR A 460 -12.88 -6.67 0.29
CA TYR A 460 -11.64 -6.49 1.04
C TYR A 460 -11.17 -7.78 1.69
N THR A 461 -9.91 -7.76 2.09
CA THR A 461 -9.36 -8.66 3.11
C THR A 461 -8.83 -7.83 4.26
N CYS A 462 -8.82 -8.40 5.45
CA CYS A 462 -8.34 -7.74 6.67
C CYS A 462 -7.52 -8.73 7.50
N CYS A 463 -7.54 -8.60 8.82
CA CYS A 463 -6.87 -9.57 9.69
C CYS A 463 -7.54 -10.95 9.68
N THR A 464 -8.75 -11.10 9.13
CA THR A 464 -9.53 -12.34 9.22
C THR A 464 -8.96 -13.44 8.33
N GLU A 465 -8.68 -13.12 7.07
CA GLU A 465 -8.31 -14.12 6.07
C GLU A 465 -6.83 -14.55 6.24
N PRO A 466 -6.54 -15.85 6.47
CA PRO A 466 -5.15 -16.32 6.50
C PRO A 466 -4.49 -16.25 5.12
N TYR A 467 -5.29 -16.43 4.06
CA TYR A 467 -4.93 -16.28 2.65
C TYR A 467 -6.21 -16.05 1.83
N PRO A 468 -6.13 -15.36 0.68
CA PRO A 468 -4.99 -14.55 0.27
C PRO A 468 -4.91 -13.30 1.14
N ASN A 469 -3.70 -12.87 1.49
CA ASN A 469 -3.52 -11.61 2.20
C ASN A 469 -2.22 -10.89 1.79
N THR A 470 -1.98 -9.75 2.41
CA THR A 470 -0.79 -8.93 2.20
C THR A 470 -0.05 -8.67 3.52
N PHE A 471 0.01 -9.66 4.40
CA PHE A 471 0.93 -9.63 5.54
C PHE A 471 2.37 -9.72 5.03
N THR A 472 3.35 -9.23 5.79
CA THR A 472 4.76 -9.24 5.35
C THR A 472 5.29 -10.67 5.13
N PHE A 473 4.71 -11.67 5.79
CA PHE A 473 4.98 -13.09 5.55
C PHE A 473 4.12 -13.75 4.47
N SER A 474 3.02 -13.13 3.99
CA SER A 474 2.17 -13.69 2.92
C SER A 474 2.99 -13.92 1.65
N LYS A 475 2.67 -14.97 0.88
CA LYS A 475 3.37 -15.23 -0.39
C LYS A 475 3.11 -14.06 -1.34
N PRO A 476 4.13 -13.51 -2.03
CA PRO A 476 3.97 -12.33 -2.88
C PRO A 476 2.84 -12.43 -3.93
N ALA A 477 2.63 -13.63 -4.48
CA ALA A 477 1.59 -13.88 -5.47
C ALA A 477 0.16 -13.73 -4.93
N GLU A 478 -0.06 -13.82 -3.61
CA GLU A 478 -1.38 -13.57 -3.01
C GLU A 478 -1.82 -12.13 -3.24
N SER A 479 -0.91 -11.16 -3.21
CA SER A 479 -1.23 -9.75 -3.48
C SER A 479 -1.64 -9.52 -4.95
N GLU A 480 -1.04 -10.25 -5.90
CA GLU A 480 -1.48 -10.23 -7.30
C GLU A 480 -2.85 -10.89 -7.48
N TRP A 481 -3.08 -12.02 -6.80
CA TRP A 481 -4.29 -12.82 -6.89
C TRP A 481 -5.57 -12.01 -6.61
N LEU A 482 -5.49 -11.02 -5.72
CA LEU A 482 -6.64 -10.19 -5.33
C LEU A 482 -7.31 -9.50 -6.54
N ALA A 483 -6.52 -8.90 -7.44
CA ALA A 483 -7.10 -8.22 -8.60
C ALA A 483 -7.70 -9.19 -9.63
N TRP A 484 -7.15 -10.40 -9.74
CA TRP A 484 -7.72 -11.45 -10.59
C TRP A 484 -9.05 -11.97 -10.05
N TYR A 485 -9.18 -12.08 -8.72
CA TYR A 485 -10.45 -12.42 -8.09
C TYR A 485 -11.53 -11.37 -8.39
N ALA A 486 -11.18 -10.07 -8.33
CA ALA A 486 -12.11 -9.02 -8.76
C ALA A 486 -12.54 -9.19 -10.23
N ALA A 487 -11.63 -9.61 -11.12
CA ALA A 487 -11.97 -9.88 -12.52
C ALA A 487 -12.88 -11.10 -12.70
N LYS A 488 -12.67 -12.17 -11.91
CA LYS A 488 -13.51 -13.38 -11.90
C LYS A 488 -14.95 -13.05 -11.52
N ASP A 489 -15.12 -12.30 -10.42
CA ASP A 489 -16.45 -12.01 -9.85
C ASP A 489 -17.09 -10.74 -10.42
N ASN A 490 -16.51 -10.16 -11.47
CA ASN A 490 -16.97 -8.92 -12.10
C ASN A 490 -17.16 -7.77 -11.09
N LEU A 491 -16.26 -7.69 -10.10
CA LEU A 491 -16.19 -6.60 -9.14
C LEU A 491 -15.42 -5.42 -9.73
N ASP A 492 -15.67 -4.23 -9.20
CA ASP A 492 -15.02 -3.00 -9.67
C ASP A 492 -13.57 -2.89 -9.20
N GLY A 493 -13.18 -3.60 -8.13
CA GLY A 493 -11.82 -3.56 -7.59
C GLY A 493 -11.70 -4.15 -6.20
N TYR A 494 -10.78 -3.59 -5.41
CA TYR A 494 -10.35 -4.10 -4.11
C TYR A 494 -10.07 -2.97 -3.13
N LEU A 495 -10.43 -3.19 -1.86
CA LEU A 495 -10.15 -2.29 -0.75
C LEU A 495 -9.21 -2.93 0.26
N ARG A 496 -8.32 -2.13 0.84
CA ARG A 496 -7.60 -2.49 2.06
C ARG A 496 -7.46 -1.31 3.01
N TRP A 497 -7.64 -1.56 4.30
CA TRP A 497 -7.81 -0.52 5.31
C TRP A 497 -6.56 0.33 5.61
N ALA A 498 -5.37 -0.05 5.13
CA ALA A 498 -4.16 0.69 5.45
C ALA A 498 -3.09 0.64 4.34
N LEU A 499 -2.86 1.80 3.70
CA LEU A 499 -1.73 2.03 2.80
C LEU A 499 -0.43 2.22 3.59
N ASN A 500 -0.42 3.12 4.56
CA ASN A 500 0.79 3.63 5.21
C ASN A 500 0.59 3.99 6.70
N SER A 501 -0.30 3.28 7.43
CA SER A 501 -0.43 3.44 8.89
C SER A 501 0.74 2.75 9.59
N TRP A 502 1.94 3.31 9.40
CA TRP A 502 3.20 2.73 9.85
C TRP A 502 3.22 2.42 11.33
N THR A 503 3.93 1.35 11.69
CA THR A 503 4.36 1.10 13.07
C THR A 503 5.37 2.17 13.50
N SER A 504 5.93 2.07 14.71
CA SER A 504 6.94 3.03 15.13
C SER A 504 8.15 3.03 14.20
N GLU A 505 8.75 1.86 13.92
CA GLU A 505 9.92 1.72 13.05
C GLU A 505 9.63 0.82 11.83
N PRO A 506 8.84 1.29 10.84
CA PRO A 506 8.30 0.44 9.77
C PRO A 506 9.38 -0.19 8.89
N LEU A 507 10.56 0.44 8.72
CA LEU A 507 11.65 -0.15 7.93
C LEU A 507 12.35 -1.33 8.64
N LEU A 508 12.16 -1.46 9.95
CA LEU A 508 12.88 -2.41 10.80
C LEU A 508 11.95 -3.54 11.25
N ASP A 509 10.75 -3.20 11.73
CA ASP A 509 9.78 -4.14 12.27
C ASP A 509 8.35 -3.82 11.80
N SER A 510 7.72 -4.84 11.21
CA SER A 510 6.35 -4.77 10.68
C SER A 510 5.30 -5.29 11.65
N ARG A 511 5.72 -5.85 12.79
CA ARG A 511 4.82 -6.31 13.85
C ARG A 511 4.19 -5.14 14.57
N PHE A 512 3.03 -5.37 15.14
CA PHE A 512 2.27 -4.37 15.86
C PHE A 512 1.57 -4.98 17.08
N ARG A 513 1.05 -4.13 17.97
CA ARG A 513 0.31 -4.56 19.17
C ARG A 513 -0.99 -5.32 18.87
N ALA A 514 -1.43 -5.29 17.61
CA ALA A 514 -2.57 -6.03 17.10
C ALA A 514 -2.28 -6.47 15.66
N TRP A 515 -2.91 -7.57 15.30
CA TRP A 515 -2.90 -8.18 13.97
C TRP A 515 -1.57 -8.77 13.50
N ALA A 516 -1.63 -9.60 12.47
CA ALA A 516 -0.44 -10.12 11.78
C ALA A 516 0.44 -9.00 11.20
N ALA A 517 1.76 -9.22 11.23
CA ALA A 517 2.73 -8.23 10.79
C ALA A 517 2.50 -7.77 9.35
N GLY A 518 2.66 -6.47 9.14
CA GLY A 518 2.40 -5.83 7.85
C GLY A 518 0.93 -5.55 7.55
N ASP A 519 -0.01 -5.87 8.45
CA ASP A 519 -1.43 -5.54 8.24
C ASP A 519 -1.66 -4.02 8.11
N THR A 520 -0.88 -3.23 8.84
CA THR A 520 -1.09 -1.78 8.98
C THR A 520 -0.46 -0.94 7.86
N TYR A 521 0.30 -1.52 6.93
CA TYR A 521 0.85 -0.78 5.78
C TYR A 521 1.34 -1.69 4.65
N LEU A 522 1.26 -1.17 3.42
CA LEU A 522 1.76 -1.79 2.19
C LEU A 522 3.02 -1.13 1.63
N VAL A 523 3.23 0.15 1.96
CA VAL A 523 4.39 0.93 1.48
C VAL A 523 5.22 1.43 2.65
N TYR A 524 6.50 1.69 2.37
CA TYR A 524 7.50 2.06 3.36
C TYR A 524 7.96 3.51 3.19
N PRO A 525 8.49 4.15 4.25
CA PRO A 525 8.96 5.53 4.17
C PRO A 525 9.95 5.81 3.04
N MET A 526 9.94 7.06 2.60
CA MET A 526 10.69 7.61 1.46
C MET A 526 10.20 7.09 0.11
N GLY A 527 8.90 6.81 -0.03
CA GLY A 527 8.30 6.30 -1.26
C GLY A 527 8.86 4.93 -1.67
N ARG A 528 9.26 4.11 -0.69
CA ARG A 528 9.70 2.74 -0.95
C ARG A 528 8.48 1.83 -1.11
N SER A 529 8.44 1.13 -2.22
CA SER A 529 7.42 0.10 -2.46
C SER A 529 7.73 -1.17 -1.65
N SER A 530 6.84 -2.14 -1.70
CA SER A 530 7.04 -3.49 -1.16
C SER A 530 6.85 -4.54 -2.25
N LEU A 531 7.32 -5.77 -2.00
CA LEU A 531 6.99 -6.91 -2.86
C LEU A 531 5.47 -7.02 -3.01
N ARG A 532 4.72 -6.92 -1.89
CA ARG A 532 3.25 -6.98 -1.88
C ARG A 532 2.62 -5.94 -2.79
N PHE A 533 3.05 -4.69 -2.67
CA PHE A 533 2.51 -3.58 -3.44
C PHE A 533 2.79 -3.70 -4.93
N GLU A 534 4.02 -4.05 -5.34
CA GLU A 534 4.31 -4.24 -6.77
C GLU A 534 3.55 -5.44 -7.35
N ARG A 535 3.38 -6.54 -6.60
CA ARG A 535 2.57 -7.68 -7.05
C ARG A 535 1.09 -7.34 -7.14
N MET A 536 0.55 -6.53 -6.23
CA MET A 536 -0.81 -5.99 -6.34
C MET A 536 -0.98 -5.15 -7.62
N VAL A 537 -0.03 -4.27 -7.93
CA VAL A 537 -0.05 -3.47 -9.17
C VAL A 537 0.01 -4.36 -10.41
N GLU A 538 0.81 -5.42 -10.42
CA GLU A 538 0.79 -6.41 -11.51
C GLU A 538 -0.60 -7.02 -11.71
N GLY A 539 -1.25 -7.45 -10.62
CA GLY A 539 -2.62 -7.97 -10.67
C GLY A 539 -3.62 -6.97 -11.24
N ILE A 540 -3.56 -5.71 -10.80
CA ILE A 540 -4.43 -4.63 -11.30
C ILE A 540 -4.24 -4.43 -12.81
N GLN A 541 -2.99 -4.43 -13.29
CA GLN A 541 -2.74 -4.31 -14.73
C GLN A 541 -3.32 -5.49 -15.52
N PHE A 542 -3.30 -6.70 -14.96
CA PHE A 542 -3.95 -7.86 -15.59
C PHE A 542 -5.48 -7.79 -15.55
N TYR A 543 -6.08 -7.26 -14.49
CA TYR A 543 -7.51 -6.94 -14.46
C TYR A 543 -7.90 -6.01 -15.62
N GLU A 544 -7.12 -4.95 -15.85
CA GLU A 544 -7.34 -4.04 -16.97
C GLU A 544 -7.19 -4.75 -18.33
N LYS A 545 -6.18 -5.59 -18.50
CA LYS A 545 -6.02 -6.40 -19.72
C LYS A 545 -7.21 -7.32 -19.95
N VAL A 546 -7.69 -8.01 -18.90
CA VAL A 546 -8.87 -8.87 -18.97
C VAL A 546 -10.08 -8.08 -19.47
N ASN A 547 -10.34 -6.89 -18.90
CA ASN A 547 -11.46 -6.06 -19.32
C ASN A 547 -11.34 -5.54 -20.75
N ILE A 548 -10.13 -5.15 -21.18
CA ILE A 548 -9.86 -4.73 -22.57
C ILE A 548 -10.13 -5.90 -23.53
N LEU A 549 -9.59 -7.09 -23.23
CA LEU A 549 -9.76 -8.28 -24.05
C LEU A 549 -11.21 -8.77 -24.09
N ARG A 550 -11.91 -8.80 -22.95
CA ARG A 550 -13.35 -9.12 -22.89
C ARG A 550 -14.15 -8.21 -23.81
N LYS A 551 -13.96 -6.89 -23.69
CA LYS A 551 -14.65 -5.91 -24.55
C LYS A 551 -14.36 -6.14 -26.03
N GLU A 552 -13.08 -6.31 -26.40
CA GLU A 552 -12.67 -6.57 -27.78
C GLU A 552 -13.30 -7.86 -28.33
N PHE A 553 -13.23 -8.95 -27.57
CA PHE A 553 -13.70 -10.26 -28.03
C PHE A 553 -15.23 -10.37 -28.05
N HIS A 554 -15.95 -9.64 -27.20
CA HIS A 554 -17.40 -9.46 -27.36
C HIS A 554 -17.74 -8.73 -28.67
N GLN A 555 -17.05 -7.63 -28.98
CA GLN A 555 -17.27 -6.87 -30.23
C GLN A 555 -16.96 -7.70 -31.48
N LYS A 556 -15.91 -8.54 -31.42
CA LYS A 556 -15.51 -9.45 -32.50
C LYS A 556 -16.27 -10.77 -32.51
N GLN A 557 -17.19 -11.00 -31.57
CA GLN A 557 -17.90 -12.27 -31.38
C GLN A 557 -16.97 -13.50 -31.27
N ASN A 558 -15.79 -13.33 -30.65
CA ASN A 558 -14.81 -14.41 -30.47
C ASN A 558 -15.10 -15.20 -29.19
N ALA A 559 -16.05 -16.13 -29.28
CA ALA A 559 -16.48 -16.97 -28.15
C ALA A 559 -15.36 -17.87 -27.59
N GLU A 560 -14.41 -18.31 -28.42
CA GLU A 560 -13.30 -19.17 -27.98
C GLU A 560 -12.34 -18.41 -27.06
N ALA A 561 -11.95 -17.18 -27.43
CA ALA A 561 -11.07 -16.35 -26.62
C ALA A 561 -11.74 -15.93 -25.31
N LEU A 562 -13.03 -15.59 -25.34
CA LEU A 562 -13.82 -15.33 -24.13
C LEU A 562 -13.83 -16.55 -23.21
N LYS A 563 -14.10 -17.74 -23.75
CA LYS A 563 -14.06 -19.00 -22.97
C LYS A 563 -12.69 -19.25 -22.34
N LYS A 564 -11.58 -18.94 -23.02
CA LYS A 564 -10.22 -19.06 -22.46
C LYS A 564 -10.03 -18.13 -21.26
N ILE A 565 -10.51 -16.89 -21.34
CA ILE A 565 -10.47 -15.92 -20.23
C ILE A 565 -11.30 -16.45 -19.06
N GLU A 566 -12.56 -16.79 -19.28
CA GLU A 566 -13.43 -17.22 -18.19
C GLU A 566 -12.93 -18.51 -17.52
N ASN A 567 -12.45 -19.48 -18.30
CA ASN A 567 -11.90 -20.72 -17.76
C ASN A 567 -10.69 -20.50 -16.85
N VAL A 568 -9.79 -19.57 -17.20
CA VAL A 568 -8.60 -19.33 -16.37
C VAL A 568 -8.96 -18.50 -15.13
N LEU A 569 -9.97 -17.63 -15.21
CA LEU A 569 -10.47 -16.87 -14.07
C LEU A 569 -11.16 -17.76 -13.02
N GLN A 570 -11.76 -18.90 -13.41
CA GLN A 570 -12.32 -19.85 -12.44
C GLN A 570 -11.29 -20.45 -11.48
N LEU A 571 -9.99 -20.31 -11.75
CA LEU A 571 -8.94 -20.77 -10.83
C LEU A 571 -8.80 -19.88 -9.58
N PHE A 572 -9.38 -18.68 -9.59
CA PHE A 572 -9.28 -17.71 -8.50
C PHE A 572 -10.42 -17.93 -7.48
N ASP A 573 -10.34 -19.04 -6.75
CA ASP A 573 -11.22 -19.37 -5.62
C ASP A 573 -10.41 -19.45 -4.33
N GLU A 574 -10.77 -18.61 -3.35
CA GLU A 574 -10.08 -18.52 -2.06
C GLU A 574 -10.05 -19.84 -1.29
N ASN A 575 -11.05 -20.71 -1.48
CA ASN A 575 -11.17 -21.99 -0.80
C ASN A 575 -10.17 -23.03 -1.32
N THR A 576 -9.59 -22.78 -2.50
CA THR A 576 -8.64 -23.70 -3.14
C THR A 576 -7.20 -23.25 -3.04
N LEU A 577 -6.91 -22.05 -2.51
CA LEU A 577 -5.56 -21.49 -2.39
C LEU A 577 -4.55 -22.37 -1.64
N PRO A 578 -4.93 -23.15 -0.60
CA PRO A 578 -4.01 -24.08 0.05
C PRO A 578 -3.54 -25.20 -0.87
N GLN A 579 -4.41 -25.68 -1.76
CA GLN A 579 -4.15 -26.77 -2.69
C GLN A 579 -3.56 -26.26 -4.02
N ASN A 580 -3.98 -25.06 -4.44
CA ASN A 580 -3.58 -24.38 -5.67
C ASN A 580 -2.91 -23.05 -5.29
N PRO A 581 -1.60 -23.04 -5.04
CA PRO A 581 -0.90 -21.84 -4.59
C PRO A 581 -1.10 -20.66 -5.55
N ALA A 582 -1.29 -19.46 -5.00
CA ALA A 582 -1.48 -18.24 -5.78
C ALA A 582 -0.42 -18.04 -6.87
N SER A 583 0.84 -18.43 -6.62
CA SER A 583 1.94 -18.34 -7.60
C SER A 583 1.73 -19.20 -8.85
N GLU A 584 1.11 -20.37 -8.72
CA GLU A 584 0.83 -21.26 -9.85
C GLU A 584 -0.36 -20.75 -10.66
N VAL A 585 -1.43 -20.37 -9.96
CA VAL A 585 -2.65 -19.85 -10.56
C VAL A 585 -2.41 -18.55 -11.32
N THR A 586 -1.73 -17.58 -10.68
CA THR A 586 -1.38 -16.30 -11.32
C THR A 586 -0.44 -16.51 -12.51
N LYS A 587 0.57 -17.38 -12.41
CA LYS A 587 1.45 -17.71 -13.54
C LYS A 587 0.64 -18.22 -14.75
N LYS A 588 -0.24 -19.20 -14.54
CA LYS A 588 -1.08 -19.75 -15.61
C LYS A 588 -2.01 -18.69 -16.21
N ALA A 589 -2.62 -17.84 -15.39
CA ALA A 589 -3.48 -16.74 -15.84
C ALA A 589 -2.72 -15.71 -16.69
N ARG A 590 -1.53 -15.28 -16.25
CA ARG A 590 -0.66 -14.38 -16.99
C ARG A 590 -0.27 -14.95 -18.36
N GLU A 591 0.06 -16.24 -18.42
CA GLU A 591 0.40 -16.93 -19.67
C GLU A 591 -0.76 -16.95 -20.66
N VAL A 592 -1.98 -17.28 -20.18
CA VAL A 592 -3.20 -17.25 -21.00
C VAL A 592 -3.48 -15.83 -21.49
N ILE A 593 -3.54 -14.84 -20.60
CA ILE A 593 -3.90 -13.46 -20.98
C ILE A 593 -2.87 -12.83 -21.92
N ASN A 594 -1.56 -13.08 -21.72
CA ASN A 594 -0.53 -12.59 -22.64
C ASN A 594 -0.44 -13.37 -23.97
N SER A 595 -1.19 -14.47 -24.13
CA SER A 595 -1.32 -15.19 -25.41
C SER A 595 -2.44 -14.67 -26.31
N LEU A 596 -3.34 -13.84 -25.77
CA LEU A 596 -4.51 -13.25 -26.43
C LEU A 596 -4.22 -11.82 -26.93
#